data_AF-A0A6I5CBB0-F1
#
_entry.id   AF-A0A6I5CBB0-F1
#
_cell.length_a   1.000
_cell.length_b   1.000
_cell.length_c   1.000
_cell.angle_alpha   90.00
_cell.angle_beta   90.00
_cell.angle_gamma   90.00
#
_symmetry.space_group_name_H-M   'P 1'
#
loop_
_entity.id
_entity.type
_entity.pdbx_description
1 polymer ?
#
loop_
_entity_poly.entity_id
_entity_poly.type
_entity_poly.pdbx_seq_one_letter_code
_entity_poly.pdbx_strand_id
1 'polypeptide(L)' 'GGRFVLLTPDVHEVAPERAARLTAARWASGRRTALLVRPDGYAAWAADTPDPAAIEAALTAHVG' A
#
# COMPACT_ATOMS: atom_id res chain seq x y z
N GLY A 1 -12.46 -1.39 -12.13
CA GLY A 1 -12.05 0.02 -12.03
C GLY A 1 -11.17 0.19 -10.82
N GLY A 2 -10.10 0.97 -10.94
CA GLY A 2 -9.47 1.69 -9.83
C GLY A 2 -9.36 1.00 -8.47
N ARG A 3 -8.31 0.20 -8.25
CA ARG A 3 -7.90 -0.23 -6.91
C ARG A 3 -6.75 0.63 -6.42
N PHE A 4 -6.63 0.75 -5.11
CA PHE A 4 -5.38 1.19 -4.51
C PHE A 4 -4.29 0.15 -4.75
N VAL A 5 -3.05 0.62 -4.88
CA VAL A 5 -1.86 -0.22 -4.96
C VAL A 5 -0.94 0.12 -3.81
N LEU A 6 -0.66 -0.84 -2.94
CA LEU A 6 0.38 -0.73 -1.93
C LEU A 6 1.68 -1.32 -2.49
N LEU A 7 2.71 -0.50 -2.62
CA LEU A 7 4.07 -0.91 -2.95
C LEU A 7 4.90 -0.93 -1.69
N THR A 8 5.50 -2.07 -1.36
CA THR A 8 6.27 -2.28 -0.13
C THR A 8 7.62 -2.95 -0.44
N PRO A 9 8.63 -2.83 0.44
CA PRO A 9 9.90 -3.53 0.27
C PRO A 9 9.72 -5.06 0.33
N ASP A 10 8.94 -5.51 1.30
CA ASP A 10 8.63 -6.91 1.54
C ASP A 10 7.23 -7.26 1.03
N VAL A 11 6.91 -8.56 0.97
CA VAL A 11 5.57 -9.00 0.60
C VAL A 11 4.58 -8.58 1.70
N HIS A 12 3.50 -7.93 1.31
CA HIS A 12 2.41 -7.58 2.20
C HIS A 12 1.13 -8.32 1.77
N GLU A 13 0.52 -9.04 2.70
CA GLU A 13 -0.71 -9.77 2.44
C GLU A 13 -1.92 -8.84 2.60
N VAL A 14 -2.80 -8.84 1.59
CA VAL A 14 -4.02 -8.03 1.64
C VAL A 14 -5.11 -8.83 2.33
N ALA A 15 -5.64 -8.30 3.43
CA ALA A 15 -6.77 -8.88 4.13
C ALA A 15 -7.99 -9.07 3.19
N PRO A 16 -8.76 -10.17 3.30
CA PRO A 16 -9.88 -10.47 2.42
C PRO A 16 -10.90 -9.33 2.29
N GLU A 17 -11.14 -8.59 3.37
CA GLU A 17 -12.09 -7.46 3.45
C GLU A 17 -11.66 -6.28 2.57
N ARG A 18 -10.36 -6.17 2.28
CA ARG A 18 -9.75 -5.11 1.46
C ARG A 18 -9.44 -5.57 0.04
N ALA A 19 -9.47 -6.87 -0.28
CA ALA A 19 -9.04 -7.43 -1.56
C ALA A 19 -9.80 -6.88 -2.79
N ALA A 20 -11.05 -6.42 -2.60
CA ALA A 20 -11.83 -5.77 -3.64
C ALA A 20 -11.33 -4.34 -3.98
N ARG A 21 -10.69 -3.66 -3.03
CA ARG A 21 -10.27 -2.24 -3.12
C ARG A 21 -8.76 -2.04 -3.16
N LEU A 22 -7.98 -3.01 -2.69
CA LEU A 22 -6.53 -2.95 -2.54
C LEU A 22 -5.85 -4.12 -3.24
N THR A 23 -4.71 -3.86 -3.85
CA THR A 23 -3.71 -4.87 -4.21
C THR A 23 -2.38 -4.47 -3.61
N ALA A 24 -1.57 -5.45 -3.22
CA ALA A 24 -0.21 -5.23 -2.78
C ALA A 24 0.77 -5.77 -3.82
N ALA A 25 1.90 -5.09 -3.95
CA ALA A 25 3.04 -5.56 -4.72
C ALA A 25 4.33 -5.14 -4.01
N ARG A 26 5.40 -5.86 -4.33
CA ARG A 26 6.74 -5.58 -3.80
C ARG A 26 7.54 -4.78 -4.82
N TRP A 27 8.45 -3.93 -4.36
CA TRP A 27 9.45 -3.33 -5.24
C TRP A 27 10.31 -4.41 -5.91
N ALA A 28 10.56 -4.24 -7.21
CA ALA A 28 11.50 -5.10 -7.92
C ALA A 28 12.96 -4.85 -7.47
N SER A 29 13.26 -3.65 -6.96
CA SER A 29 14.55 -3.27 -6.40
C SER A 29 14.57 -3.35 -4.87
N GLY A 30 15.74 -3.24 -4.25
CA GLY A 30 15.92 -3.16 -2.79
C GLY A 30 15.46 -1.84 -2.16
N ARG A 31 14.43 -1.18 -2.71
CA ARG A 31 13.91 0.09 -2.19
C ARG A 31 13.17 -0.15 -0.88
N ARG A 32 13.50 0.64 0.14
CA ARG A 32 12.95 0.55 1.51
C ARG A 32 11.64 1.32 1.76
N THR A 33 11.26 2.21 0.86
CA THR A 33 10.05 3.05 1.00
C THR A 33 8.78 2.20 0.81
N ALA A 34 7.68 2.49 1.51
CA ALA A 34 6.35 2.10 1.07
C ALA A 34 5.61 3.27 0.41
N LEU A 35 4.77 2.93 -0.58
CA LEU A 35 3.97 3.89 -1.33
C LEU A 35 2.55 3.32 -1.50
N LEU A 36 1.55 4.10 -1.10
CA LEU A 36 0.16 3.82 -1.40
C LEU A 36 -0.27 4.71 -2.56
N VAL A 37 -0.68 4.08 -3.66
CA VAL A 37 -1.12 4.76 -4.88
C VAL A 37 -2.64 4.65 -5.00
N ARG A 38 -3.28 5.77 -5.30
CA ARG A 38 -4.71 5.88 -5.55
C ARG A 38 -5.07 5.32 -6.92
N PRO A 39 -6.35 4.94 -7.13
CA PRO A 39 -6.89 4.57 -8.43
C PRO A 39 -6.59 5.51 -9.61
N ASP A 40 -6.39 6.81 -9.34
CA ASP A 40 -6.09 7.84 -10.34
C ASP A 40 -4.59 8.01 -10.62
N GLY A 41 -3.74 7.16 -10.02
CA GLY A 41 -2.29 7.16 -10.22
C GLY A 41 -1.51 8.09 -9.29
N TYR A 42 -2.19 8.85 -8.41
CA TYR A 42 -1.52 9.74 -7.47
C TYR A 42 -1.16 9.05 -6.15
N ALA A 43 -0.08 9.50 -5.51
CA ALA A 43 0.26 9.04 -4.17
C ALA A 43 -0.81 9.49 -3.16
N ALA A 44 -1.34 8.54 -2.38
CA ALA A 44 -2.12 8.83 -1.18
C ALA A 44 -1.22 8.99 0.05
N TRP A 45 -0.17 8.17 0.13
CA TRP A 45 0.72 8.11 1.29
C TRP A 45 2.07 7.50 0.91
N ALA A 46 3.15 7.91 1.58
CA ALA A 46 4.46 7.29 1.45
C ALA A 46 5.24 7.39 2.76
N ALA A 47 6.11 6.42 3.01
CA ALA A 47 7.03 6.43 4.15
C ALA A 47 8.33 5.69 3.81
N ASP A 48 9.48 6.20 4.27
CA ASP A 48 10.80 5.67 3.90
C ASP A 48 11.21 4.39 4.64
N THR A 49 10.75 4.20 5.87
CA THR A 49 10.97 3.01 6.69
C THR A 49 9.67 2.71 7.45
N PRO A 50 8.64 2.25 6.74
CA PRO A 50 7.33 2.02 7.34
C PRO A 50 7.42 0.83 8.31
N ASP A 51 6.87 0.99 9.50
CA ASP A 51 6.51 -0.16 10.32
C ASP A 51 5.10 -0.68 9.91
N PRO A 52 4.73 -1.92 10.31
CA PRO A 52 3.42 -2.46 9.97
C PRO A 52 2.25 -1.62 10.46
N ALA A 53 2.38 -0.93 11.60
CA ALA A 53 1.31 -0.10 12.15
C ALA A 53 1.06 1.15 11.31
N ALA A 54 2.13 1.78 10.79
CA ALA A 54 2.05 2.90 9.88
C ALA A 54 1.38 2.52 8.55
N ILE A 55 1.64 1.32 8.04
CA ILE A 55 0.97 0.78 6.86
C ILE A 55 -0.53 0.60 7.14
N GLU A 56 -0.90 -0.08 8.22
CA GLU A 56 -2.33 -0.30 8.57
C GLU A 56 -3.09 1.00 8.83
N ALA A 57 -2.45 1.98 9.45
CA ALA A 57 -3.03 3.31 9.65
C ALA A 57 -3.31 4.01 8.31
N ALA A 58 -2.37 3.94 7.36
CA ALA A 58 -2.56 4.49 6.03
C ALA A 58 -3.67 3.74 5.26
N LEU A 59 -3.71 2.40 5.36
CA LEU A 59 -4.77 1.61 4.73
C LEU A 59 -6.15 1.94 5.30
N THR A 60 -6.26 2.08 6.62
CA THR A 60 -7.50 2.50 7.29
C THR A 60 -7.93 3.89 6.84
N ALA A 61 -7.00 4.85 6.77
CA ALA A 61 -7.30 6.23 6.41
C ALA A 61 -7.75 6.42 4.95
N HIS A 62 -7.21 5.62 4.02
CA HIS A 62 -7.40 5.84 2.58
C HIS A 62 -8.28 4.81 1.88
N VAL A 63 -8.34 3.57 2.39
CA VAL A 63 -8.96 2.44 1.68
C VAL A 63 -10.25 1.96 2.36
N GLY A 64 -10.45 2.29 3.65
CA GLY A 64 -11.57 1.80 4.46
C GLY A 64 -11.36 0.37 4.91
#